data_AF-A0A7C6SU85-F1
#
_entry.id   AF-A0A7C6SU85-F1
#
_cell.length_a   1.000
_cell.length_b   1.000
_cell.length_c   1.000
_cell.angle_alpha   90.00
_cell.angle_beta   90.00
_cell.angle_gamma   90.00
#
_symmetry.space_group_name_H-M   'P 1'
#
loop_
_entity.id
_entity.type
_entity.pdbx_description
1 polymer ?
#
loop_
_entity_poly.entity_id
_entity_poly.type
_entity_poly.pdbx_seq_one_letter_code
_entity_poly.pdbx_strand_id
1 'polypeptide(L)'
;MYSKDMVDLIKEIMAVDFVVYELALFLNTHPNDRRALEDHNNFANRSNQLRTMYEKKYGPLVLNSISGFPYQYINNPWPWEIRY
;
A
#
# COMPACT_ATOMS: atom_id res chain seq x y z
N MET A 1 -15.83 -12.85 7.73
CA MET A 1 -16.19 -11.74 6.82
C MET A 1 -15.35 -10.55 7.23
N TYR A 2 -14.56 -9.98 6.32
CA TYR A 2 -13.65 -8.87 6.64
C TYR A 2 -14.45 -7.63 7.05
N SER A 3 -13.89 -6.81 7.94
CA SER A 3 -14.54 -5.56 8.32
C SER A 3 -14.55 -4.62 7.12
N LYS A 4 -15.61 -3.82 7.00
CA LYS A 4 -15.70 -2.79 5.95
C LYS A 4 -14.48 -1.85 5.99
N ASP A 5 -14.09 -1.41 7.18
CA ASP A 5 -12.90 -0.59 7.41
C ASP A 5 -11.61 -1.19 6.83
N MET A 6 -11.44 -2.52 6.95
CA MET A 6 -10.26 -3.21 6.42
C MET A 6 -10.24 -3.17 4.90
N VAL A 7 -11.39 -3.46 4.28
CA VAL A 7 -11.54 -3.46 2.81
C VAL A 7 -11.35 -2.05 2.26
N ASP A 8 -11.94 -1.03 2.91
CA ASP A 8 -11.81 0.36 2.49
C ASP A 8 -10.34 0.84 2.59
N LEU A 9 -9.61 0.45 3.64
CA LEU A 9 -8.20 0.79 3.80
C LEU A 9 -7.31 0.10 2.75
N ILE A 10 -7.58 -1.18 2.42
CA ILE A 10 -6.87 -1.88 1.33
C ILE A 10 -7.13 -1.18 -0.01
N LYS A 11 -8.39 -0.81 -0.30
CA LYS A 11 -8.74 -0.08 -1.53
C LYS A 11 -7.98 1.25 -1.62
N GLU A 12 -7.88 2.00 -0.52
CA GLU A 12 -7.11 3.25 -0.49
C GLU A 12 -5.62 2.99 -0.74
N ILE A 13 -5.02 1.98 -0.09
CA ILE A 13 -3.62 1.58 -0.32
C ILE A 13 -3.39 1.26 -1.80
N MET A 14 -4.25 0.42 -2.40
CA MET A 14 -4.14 0.04 -3.81
C MET A 14 -4.23 1.25 -4.75
N ALA A 15 -5.15 2.18 -4.49
CA ALA A 15 -5.30 3.39 -5.30
C ALA A 15 -4.08 4.30 -5.20
N VAL A 16 -3.54 4.51 -3.99
CA VAL A 16 -2.33 5.33 -3.79
C VAL A 16 -1.11 4.66 -4.42
N ASP A 17 -0.96 3.34 -4.25
CA ASP A 17 0.15 2.58 -4.83
C ASP A 17 0.13 2.65 -6.36
N PHE A 18 -1.04 2.57 -6.98
CA PHE A 18 -1.19 2.76 -8.42
C PHE A 18 -0.63 4.12 -8.87
N VAL A 19 -0.97 5.21 -8.17
CA VAL A 19 -0.46 6.56 -8.50
C VAL A 19 1.06 6.63 -8.36
N VAL A 20 1.64 6.00 -7.32
CA VAL A 20 3.10 5.93 -7.15
C VAL A 20 3.74 5.24 -8.36
N TYR A 21 3.21 4.10 -8.79
CA TYR A 21 3.73 3.38 -9.95
C TYR A 21 3.62 4.18 -11.24
N GLU A 22 2.47 4.81 -11.49
CA GLU A 22 2.26 5.62 -12.71
C GLU A 22 3.21 6.83 -12.76
N LEU A 23 3.41 7.53 -11.63
CA LEU A 23 4.34 8.66 -11.57
C LEU A 23 5.79 8.20 -11.72
N ALA A 24 6.17 7.06 -11.16
CA ALA A 24 7.50 6.48 -11.37
C ALA A 24 7.74 6.13 -12.85
N LEU A 25 6.74 5.51 -13.51
CA LEU A 25 6.80 5.23 -14.95
C LEU A 25 6.91 6.49 -15.79
N PHE A 26 6.15 7.54 -15.45
CA PHE A 26 6.26 8.85 -16.11
C PHE A 26 7.66 9.45 -15.93
N LEU A 27 8.19 9.47 -14.71
CA LEU A 27 9.52 10.02 -14.38
C LEU A 27 10.66 9.27 -15.07
N ASN A 28 10.51 7.98 -15.40
CA ASN A 28 11.50 7.25 -16.21
C ASN A 28 11.73 7.92 -17.58
N THR A 29 10.73 8.61 -18.12
CA THR A 29 10.81 9.33 -19.40
C THR A 29 10.98 10.84 -19.22
N HIS A 30 10.62 11.39 -18.06
CA HIS A 30 10.69 12.83 -17.73
C HIS A 30 11.41 13.05 -16.38
N PRO A 31 12.70 12.70 -16.24
CA PRO A 31 13.38 12.67 -14.93
C PRO A 31 13.58 14.05 -14.30
N ASN A 32 13.50 15.12 -15.10
CA ASN A 32 13.67 16.50 -14.64
C ASN A 32 12.33 17.18 -14.29
N ASP A 33 11.20 16.48 -14.39
CA ASP A 33 9.91 17.03 -13.98
C ASP A 33 9.80 17.06 -12.44
N ARG A 34 10.12 18.24 -11.89
CA ARG A 34 10.12 18.47 -10.44
C ARG A 34 8.74 18.25 -9.82
N ARG A 35 7.66 18.62 -10.51
CA ARG A 35 6.31 18.50 -9.96
C ARG A 35 5.91 17.05 -9.85
N ALA A 36 6.15 16.26 -10.90
CA ALA A 36 5.89 14.82 -10.89
C ALA A 36 6.70 14.10 -9.80
N LEU A 37 7.94 14.53 -9.55
CA LEU A 37 8.76 13.98 -8.46
C LEU A 37 8.23 14.34 -7.07
N GLU A 38 7.80 15.59 -6.86
CA GLU A 38 7.18 16.02 -5.60
C GLU A 38 5.88 15.25 -5.33
N ASP A 39 5.01 15.11 -6.34
CA ASP A 39 3.79 14.32 -6.25
C ASP A 39 4.09 12.85 -5.95
N HIS A 40 5.05 12.24 -6.66
CA HIS A 40 5.47 10.86 -6.42
C HIS A 40 5.89 10.65 -4.96
N ASN A 41 6.74 11.54 -4.43
CA ASN A 41 7.23 11.42 -3.06
C ASN A 41 6.11 11.60 -2.02
N ASN A 42 5.16 12.51 -2.28
CA ASN A 42 3.99 12.70 -1.43
C ASN A 42 3.12 11.44 -1.37
N PHE A 43 2.81 10.84 -2.53
CA PHE A 43 2.03 9.60 -2.59
C PHE A 43 2.80 8.40 -2.02
N ALA A 44 4.10 8.29 -2.24
CA ALA A 44 4.93 7.24 -1.66
C ALA A 44 4.94 7.31 -0.12
N ASN A 45 5.04 8.51 0.45
CA ASN A 45 4.91 8.70 1.90
C ASN A 45 3.50 8.32 2.38
N ARG A 46 2.44 8.75 1.67
CA ARG A 46 1.07 8.40 2.01
C ARG A 46 0.81 6.89 1.97
N SER A 47 1.34 6.19 0.97
CA SER A 47 1.29 4.72 0.89
C SER A 47 1.89 4.07 2.12
N ASN A 48 3.12 4.48 2.51
CA ASN A 48 3.79 3.95 3.70
C ASN A 48 3.00 4.19 4.99
N GLN A 49 2.37 5.36 5.12
CA GLN A 49 1.50 5.66 6.27
C GLN A 49 0.26 4.76 6.29
N LEU A 50 -0.41 4.59 5.16
CA LEU A 50 -1.59 3.72 5.05
C LEU A 50 -1.27 2.26 5.36
N ARG A 51 -0.17 1.74 4.82
CA ARG A 51 0.32 0.39 5.13
C ARG A 51 0.62 0.23 6.61
N THR A 52 1.30 1.21 7.23
CA THR A 52 1.59 1.20 8.67
C THR A 52 0.30 1.18 9.50
N MET A 53 -0.69 1.99 9.14
CA MET A 53 -2.00 2.00 9.82
C MET A 53 -2.74 0.67 9.67
N TYR A 54 -2.69 0.08 8.47
CA TYR A 54 -3.26 -1.23 8.21
C TYR A 54 -2.59 -2.29 9.07
N GLU A 55 -1.25 -2.35 9.05
CA GLU A 55 -0.50 -3.40 9.74
C GLU A 55 -0.63 -3.34 11.26
N LYS A 56 -0.73 -2.12 11.81
CA LYS A 56 -1.00 -1.91 13.23
C LYS A 56 -2.34 -2.53 13.67
N LYS A 57 -3.34 -2.57 12.79
CA LYS A 57 -4.71 -3.04 13.12
C LYS A 57 -4.96 -4.49 12.68
N TYR A 58 -4.37 -4.91 11.57
CA TYR A 58 -4.71 -6.17 10.90
C TYR A 58 -3.52 -7.11 10.69
N GLY A 59 -2.31 -6.73 11.10
CA GLY A 59 -1.10 -7.54 10.92
C GLY A 59 -0.41 -7.32 9.56
N PRO A 60 0.70 -8.03 9.31
CA PRO A 60 1.60 -7.75 8.19
C PRO A 60 0.90 -7.82 6.82
N LEU A 61 1.16 -6.83 5.97
CA LEU A 61 0.59 -6.69 4.64
C LEU A 61 1.60 -7.03 3.53
N VAL A 62 2.89 -6.82 3.77
CA VAL A 62 3.96 -7.10 2.80
C VAL A 62 4.99 -8.08 3.37
N LEU A 63 5.72 -8.75 2.47
CA LEU A 63 6.66 -9.83 2.82
C LEU A 63 7.74 -9.39 3.82
N ASN A 64 8.16 -8.13 3.77
CA ASN A 64 9.21 -7.56 4.62
C ASN A 64 8.67 -6.87 5.88
N SER A 65 7.39 -7.03 6.21
CA SER A 65 6.81 -6.48 7.43
C SER A 65 7.25 -7.27 8.66
N ILE A 66 7.34 -6.58 9.80
CA ILE A 66 7.66 -7.21 11.07
C ILE A 66 6.48 -8.12 11.45
N SER A 67 6.76 -9.40 11.66
CA SER A 67 5.75 -10.40 12.05
C SER A 67 5.94 -10.82 13.50
N GLY A 68 4.83 -11.03 14.21
CA GLY A 68 4.82 -11.80 15.44
C GLY A 68 5.02 -13.31 15.19
N PHE A 69 5.02 -14.09 16.28
CA PHE A 69 4.98 -15.56 16.25
C PHE A 69 3.55 -16.06 16.58
N PRO A 70 3.01 -17.05 15.85
CA PRO A 70 3.54 -17.68 14.63
C PRO A 70 3.52 -16.74 13.42
N TYR A 71 4.27 -17.05 12.34
CA TYR A 71 4.40 -16.17 11.16
C TYR A 71 3.04 -15.72 10.62
N GLN A 72 2.79 -14.40 10.61
CA GLN A 72 1.46 -13.83 10.45
C GLN A 72 1.15 -13.41 9.01
N TYR A 73 2.15 -13.21 8.15
CA TYR A 73 1.95 -12.80 6.76
C TYR A 73 1.08 -13.79 5.98
N ILE A 74 1.20 -15.08 6.27
CA ILE A 74 0.40 -16.14 5.63
C ILE A 74 -1.04 -16.23 6.15
N ASN A 75 -1.37 -15.54 7.24
CA ASN A 75 -2.67 -15.62 7.91
C ASN A 75 -3.64 -14.54 7.45
N ASN A 76 -3.16 -13.54 6.72
CA ASN A 76 -3.97 -12.43 6.25
C ASN A 76 -4.59 -12.75 4.91
N PRO A 77 -5.79 -12.21 4.65
CA PRO A 77 -6.46 -12.49 3.40
C PRO A 77 -5.68 -11.91 2.25
N TRP A 78 -5.44 -12.76 1.27
CA TRP A 78 -4.85 -12.31 0.04
C TRP A 78 -5.85 -11.41 -0.70
N PRO A 79 -5.38 -10.46 -1.51
CA PRO A 79 -6.26 -9.54 -2.23
C PRO A 79 -7.36 -10.23 -3.07
N TRP A 80 -7.14 -11.48 -3.52
CA TRP A 80 -8.10 -12.28 -4.26
C TRP A 80 -9.15 -13.00 -3.39
N GLU A 81 -8.97 -13.06 -2.08
CA GLU A 81 -9.95 -13.61 -1.14
C GLU A 81 -10.99 -12.56 -0.71
N ILE A 82 -10.70 -11.29 -0.96
CA ILE A 82 -11.60 -10.16 -0.70
C ILE A 82 -12.62 -10.07 -1.83
N ARG A 83 -13.91 -10.21 -1.49
CA ARG A 83 -15.01 -9.90 -2.42
C ARG A 83 -15.31 -8.40 -2.33
N TYR A 84 -15.08 -7.70 -3.43
CA TYR A 84 -15.22 -6.24 -3.55
C TYR A 84 -16.62 -5.74 -3.87
#